data_AF-A0A6V8NI05-F1
#
_entry.id   AF-A0A6V8NI05-F1
#
_cell.length_a   1.000
_cell.length_b   1.000
_cell.length_c   1.000
_cell.angle_alpha   90.00
_cell.angle_beta   90.00
_cell.angle_gamma   90.00
#
_symmetry.space_group_name_H-M   'P 1'
#
loop_
_entity.id
_entity.type
_entity.pdbx_description
1 polymer ?
#
loop_
_entity_poly.entity_id
_entity_poly.type
_entity_poly.pdbx_seq_one_letter_code
_entity_poly.pdbx_strand_id
1 'polypeptide(L)'
;MNKTLPDVIADVLTYHGDVVDKTAEDCLDVVAPPEIAPLLDVPEYVRLSFSYGGTCEDTVSATFDSKFFGSLGKLFANAGKFASARFEPSLPNIE
;
A
#
# COMPACT_ATOMS: atom_id res chain seq x y z
N MET A 1 -19.43 -6.42 -3.83
CA MET A 1 -18.39 -6.25 -4.87
C MET A 1 -17.07 -6.53 -4.18
N ASN A 2 -16.35 -7.59 -4.56
CA ASN A 2 -15.05 -7.88 -3.95
C ASN A 2 -14.03 -6.92 -4.54
N LYS A 3 -13.40 -6.10 -3.71
CA LYS A 3 -12.27 -5.25 -4.12
C LYS A 3 -10.98 -6.04 -4.04
N THR A 4 -10.10 -5.86 -5.01
CA THR A 4 -8.75 -6.44 -4.96
C THR A 4 -7.87 -5.63 -4.00
N LEU A 5 -6.72 -6.18 -3.60
CA LEU A 5 -5.76 -5.45 -2.76
C LEU A 5 -5.31 -4.13 -3.41
N PRO A 6 -4.91 -4.08 -4.70
CA PRO A 6 -4.63 -2.82 -5.39
C PRO A 6 -5.77 -1.81 -5.32
N ASP A 7 -7.03 -2.26 -5.44
CA ASP A 7 -8.19 -1.36 -5.34
C ASP A 7 -8.31 -0.74 -3.95
N VAL A 8 -8.14 -1.54 -2.89
CA VAL A 8 -8.21 -1.07 -1.51
C VAL A 8 -7.07 -0.09 -1.21
N ILE A 9 -5.85 -0.40 -1.65
CA ILE A 9 -4.71 0.50 -1.45
C ILE A 9 -4.91 1.80 -2.21
N ALA A 10 -5.39 1.75 -3.46
CA ALA A 10 -5.68 2.95 -4.24
C ALA A 10 -6.70 3.85 -3.52
N ASP A 11 -7.76 3.28 -2.95
CA ASP A 11 -8.77 4.04 -2.20
C ASP A 11 -8.20 4.70 -0.94
N VAL A 12 -7.35 3.97 -0.18
CA VAL A 12 -6.70 4.50 1.02
C VAL A 12 -5.78 5.65 0.67
N LEU A 13 -4.91 5.48 -0.31
CA LEU A 13 -3.98 6.51 -0.75
C LEU A 13 -4.73 7.74 -1.28
N THR A 14 -5.75 7.54 -2.12
CA THR A 14 -6.58 8.64 -2.64
C THR A 14 -7.28 9.41 -1.50
N TYR A 15 -7.73 8.72 -0.46
CA TYR A 15 -8.33 9.35 0.73
C TYR A 15 -7.33 10.25 1.48
N HIS A 16 -6.04 9.88 1.48
CA HIS A 16 -4.97 10.65 2.11
C HIS A 16 -4.35 11.73 1.21
N GLY A 17 -4.87 11.92 -0.01
CA GLY A 17 -4.48 12.99 -0.92
C GLY A 17 -3.47 12.59 -1.98
N ASP A 18 -3.10 11.31 -2.07
CA ASP A 18 -2.26 10.78 -3.13
C ASP A 18 -3.01 10.77 -4.47
N VAL A 19 -2.27 11.01 -5.56
CA VAL A 19 -2.78 10.78 -6.92
C VAL A 19 -2.36 9.38 -7.34
N VAL A 20 -3.34 8.51 -7.59
CA VAL A 20 -3.11 7.11 -7.94
C VAL A 20 -3.61 6.83 -9.36
N ASP A 21 -2.73 6.28 -10.19
CA ASP A 21 -3.09 5.76 -11.51
C ASP A 21 -2.94 4.23 -11.56
N LYS A 22 -3.95 3.55 -12.11
CA LYS A 22 -3.96 2.09 -12.23
C LYS A 22 -3.34 1.70 -13.56
N THR A 23 -2.20 1.03 -13.49
CA THR A 23 -1.55 0.49 -14.68
C THR A 23 -1.99 -0.95 -14.96
N ALA A 24 -1.69 -1.47 -16.15
CA ALA A 24 -2.33 -2.66 -16.71
C ALA A 24 -1.99 -4.00 -16.02
N GLU A 25 -0.99 -4.06 -15.14
CA GLU A 25 -0.41 -5.32 -14.63
C GLU A 25 -0.12 -5.27 -13.12
N ASP A 26 -1.17 -5.23 -12.28
CA ASP A 26 -1.04 -5.29 -10.81
C ASP A 26 -0.07 -4.24 -10.23
N CYS A 27 -0.04 -3.06 -10.84
CA CYS A 27 0.82 -1.96 -10.42
C CYS A 27 0.02 -0.66 -10.28
N LEU A 28 0.42 0.18 -9.32
CA LEU A 28 -0.11 1.52 -9.12
C LEU A 28 1.01 2.54 -9.25
N ASP A 29 0.82 3.54 -10.10
CA ASP A 29 1.67 4.72 -10.09
C ASP A 29 1.08 5.72 -9.09
N VAL A 30 1.89 6.12 -8.12
CA VAL A 30 1.46 6.96 -7.01
C VAL A 30 2.31 8.22 -6.97
N VAL A 31 1.64 9.36 -6.88
CA VAL A 31 2.24 10.64 -6.50
C VAL A 31 1.77 10.96 -5.08
N ALA A 32 2.65 10.72 -4.11
CA ALA A 32 2.42 10.95 -2.70
C ALA A 32 2.80 12.40 -2.34
N PRO A 33 1.93 13.13 -1.62
CA PRO A 33 2.30 14.43 -1.07
C PRO A 33 3.53 14.35 -0.17
N PRO A 34 4.35 15.42 -0.06
CA PRO A 34 5.56 15.42 0.78
C PRO A 34 5.31 15.11 2.26
N GLU A 35 4.09 15.31 2.74
CA GLU A 35 3.66 15.00 4.10
C GLU A 35 3.37 13.49 4.31
N ILE A 36 2.96 12.80 3.23
CA ILE A 36 2.53 11.40 3.23
C ILE A 36 3.67 10.46 2.86
N ALA A 37 4.51 10.85 1.89
CA ALA A 37 5.62 10.02 1.40
C ALA A 37 6.55 9.51 2.54
N PRO A 38 6.95 10.33 3.54
CA PRO A 38 7.76 9.87 4.66
C PRO A 38 7.02 8.89 5.61
N LEU A 39 5.69 9.01 5.70
CA LEU A 39 4.88 8.07 6.50
C LEU A 39 4.89 6.70 5.85
N LEU A 40 4.79 6.66 4.52
CA LEU A 40 4.74 5.44 3.73
C LEU A 40 6.12 4.82 3.44
N ASP A 41 7.22 5.46 3.86
CA ASP A 41 8.60 5.01 3.61
C ASP A 41 8.88 4.83 2.10
N VAL A 42 8.35 5.73 1.27
CA VAL A 42 8.47 5.73 -0.20
C VAL A 42 8.84 7.12 -0.71
N PRO A 43 9.45 7.23 -1.91
CA PRO A 43 9.60 8.51 -2.59
C PRO A 43 8.25 9.14 -2.99
N GLU A 44 8.24 10.44 -3.26
CA GLU A 44 7.04 11.19 -3.70
C GLU A 44 6.43 10.63 -4.99
N TYR A 45 7.26 10.14 -5.91
CA TYR A 45 6.80 9.39 -7.07
C TYR A 45 7.24 7.94 -6.91
N VAL A 46 6.29 7.02 -6.86
CA VAL A 46 6.56 5.60 -6.65
C VAL A 46 5.62 4.74 -7.48
N ARG A 47 6.16 3.68 -8.06
CA ARG A 47 5.37 2.60 -8.65
C ARG A 47 5.28 1.46 -7.64
N LEU A 48 4.06 1.16 -7.18
CA LEU A 48 3.77 0.02 -6.32
C LEU A 48 3.50 -1.21 -7.16
N SER A 49 4.11 -2.34 -6.83
CA SER A 49 3.84 -3.63 -7.47
C SER A 49 3.25 -4.62 -6.47
N PHE A 50 2.16 -5.28 -6.86
CA PHE A 50 1.45 -6.27 -6.04
C PHE A 50 1.77 -7.72 -6.45
N SER A 51 2.63 -7.90 -7.45
CA SER A 51 3.00 -9.21 -8.00
C SER A 51 4.08 -9.90 -7.14
N TYR A 52 3.86 -11.17 -6.78
CA TYR A 52 4.88 -11.96 -6.08
C TYR A 52 6.00 -12.36 -7.05
N GLY A 53 7.20 -11.80 -6.89
CA GLY A 53 8.38 -12.12 -7.71
C GLY A 53 8.57 -11.29 -8.99
N GLY A 54 7.73 -10.27 -9.22
CA GLY A 54 7.89 -9.32 -10.32
C GLY A 54 8.75 -8.13 -9.92
N THR A 55 10.07 -8.24 -10.06
CA THR A 55 10.99 -7.11 -9.84
C THR A 55 11.13 -6.30 -11.13
N CYS A 56 10.28 -5.30 -11.32
CA CYS A 56 10.64 -4.20 -12.20
C CYS A 56 11.65 -3.34 -11.41
N GLU A 57 12.76 -2.92 -12.03
CA GLU A 57 13.93 -2.39 -11.30
C GLU A 57 13.67 -1.11 -10.49
N ASP A 58 12.51 -0.46 -10.69
CA ASP A 58 12.11 0.79 -10.04
C ASP A 58 10.77 0.69 -9.27
N THR A 59 10.35 -0.51 -8.85
CA THR A 59 9.08 -0.69 -8.12
C THR A 59 9.27 -0.99 -6.63
N VAL A 60 8.35 -0.43 -5.82
CA VAL A 60 8.22 -0.78 -4.41
C VAL A 60 7.22 -1.94 -4.30
N SER A 61 7.66 -3.04 -3.69
CA SER A 61 6.77 -4.16 -3.40
C SER A 61 5.69 -3.72 -2.40
N ALA A 62 4.43 -3.99 -2.73
CA ALA A 62 3.25 -3.70 -1.92
C ALA A 62 2.51 -4.98 -1.49
N THR A 63 3.22 -6.11 -1.41
CA THR A 63 2.72 -7.39 -0.90
C THR A 63 2.51 -7.34 0.62
N PHE A 64 1.76 -8.28 1.20
CA PHE A 64 1.41 -8.30 2.63
C PHE A 64 2.61 -8.30 3.59
N ASP A 65 3.76 -8.82 3.16
CA ASP A 65 5.02 -8.90 3.90
C ASP A 65 5.96 -7.72 3.62
N SER A 66 5.58 -6.80 2.74
CA SER A 66 6.40 -5.66 2.37
C SER A 66 6.46 -4.59 3.48
N LYS A 67 7.58 -3.86 3.51
CA LYS A 67 7.74 -2.68 4.39
C LYS A 67 6.69 -1.61 4.11
N PHE A 68 6.38 -1.39 2.83
CA PHE A 68 5.33 -0.46 2.41
C PHE A 68 3.98 -0.84 3.03
N PHE A 69 3.56 -2.10 2.94
CA PHE A 69 2.27 -2.52 3.47
C PHE A 69 2.18 -2.31 4.99
N GLY A 70 3.25 -2.61 5.72
CA GLY A 70 3.34 -2.31 7.16
C GLY A 70 3.27 -0.81 7.49
N SER A 71 3.81 0.05 6.61
CA SER A 71 3.83 1.50 6.80
C SER A 71 2.44 2.14 6.73
N LEU A 72 1.48 1.53 6.02
CA LEU A 72 0.10 2.03 5.88
C LEU A 72 -0.57 2.27 7.25
N GLY A 73 -0.20 1.50 8.28
CA GLY A 73 -0.71 1.70 9.63
C GLY A 73 -0.41 3.10 10.18
N LYS A 74 0.67 3.74 9.75
CA LYS A 74 1.06 5.09 10.18
C LYS A 74 0.08 6.17 9.67
N LEU A 75 -0.59 5.93 8.54
CA LEU A 75 -1.64 6.85 8.02
C LEU A 75 -2.82 6.97 9.00
N PHE A 76 -3.05 5.94 9.82
CA PHE A 76 -4.15 5.88 10.77
C PHE A 76 -3.76 6.25 12.21
N ALA A 77 -2.48 6.56 12.46
CA ALA A 77 -1.97 6.81 13.82
C ALA A 77 -2.69 7.97 14.54
N ASN A 78 -3.20 8.94 13.79
CA ASN A 78 -3.92 10.11 14.31
C ASN A 78 -5.45 10.01 14.17
N ALA A 79 -6.00 8.89 13.71
CA ALA A 79 -7.44 8.71 13.50
C ALA A 79 -8.22 8.43 14.82
N GLY A 80 -7.55 8.55 15.97
CA GLY A 80 -8.14 8.46 17.31
C GLY A 80 -7.81 7.15 18.03
N LYS A 81 -8.13 7.11 19.33
CA LYS A 81 -7.75 6.03 20.28
C LYS A 81 -8.22 4.61 19.93
N PHE A 82 -9.10 4.46 18.95
CA PHE A 82 -9.65 3.17 18.52
C PHE A 82 -9.24 2.79 17.09
N ALA A 83 -8.49 3.64 16.39
CA ALA A 83 -7.96 3.30 15.08
C ALA A 83 -6.68 2.48 15.26
N SER A 84 -6.71 1.22 14.84
CA SER A 84 -5.53 0.36 14.84
C SER A 84 -5.48 -0.45 13.55
N ALA A 85 -4.33 -0.44 12.87
CA ALA A 85 -4.02 -1.41 11.82
C ALA A 85 -3.39 -2.64 12.48
N ARG A 86 -3.94 -3.83 12.18
CA ARG A 86 -3.36 -5.11 12.58
C ARG A 86 -3.18 -5.96 11.33
N PHE A 87 -1.98 -6.50 11.20
CA PHE A 87 -1.62 -7.42 10.14
C PHE A 87 -1.50 -8.79 10.80
N GLU A 88 -2.55 -9.59 10.71
CA GLU A 88 -2.50 -10.96 11.21
C GLU A 88 -1.90 -11.84 10.11
N PRO A 89 -0.79 -12.56 10.38
CA PRO A 89 -0.31 -13.56 9.46
C PRO A 89 -1.40 -14.63 9.35
N SER A 90 -1.93 -14.84 8.15
CA SER A 90 -2.72 -16.03 7.90
C SER A 90 -1.80 -17.24 8.11
N LEU A 91 -2.03 -17.99 9.19
CA LEU A 91 -1.48 -19.34 9.28
C LEU A 91 -1.90 -20.07 8.00
N PRO A 92 -0.96 -20.71 7.28
CA PRO A 92 -1.35 -21.50 6.12
C PRO A 92 -2.41 -22.49 6.59
N ASN A 93 -3.55 -22.52 5.90
CA ASN A 93 -4.57 -23.52 6.14
C ASN A 93 -3.96 -24.85 5.69
N ILE A 94 -3.34 -25.57 6.62
CA ILE A 94 -2.85 -26.93 6.41
C ILE A 94 -4.09 -27.81 6.55
N GLU A 95 -4.84 -28.00 5.46
CA GLU A 95 -5.74 -29.14 5.28
C GLU A 95 -5.02 -30.26 4.51
#